data_AF-A0A4S4BEG9-F1
#
_entry.id   AF-A0A4S4BEG9-F1
#
_cell.length_a   1.000
_cell.length_b   1.000
_cell.length_c   1.000
_cell.angle_alpha   90.00
_cell.angle_beta   90.00
_cell.angle_gamma   90.00
#
_symmetry.space_group_name_H-M   'P 1'
#
loop_
_entity.id
_entity.type
_entity.pdbx_description
1 polymer ?
#
loop_
_entity_poly.entity_id
_entity_poly.type
_entity_poly.pdbx_seq_one_letter_code
_entity_poly.pdbx_strand_id
1 'polypeptide(L)'
;MSALVFAICEARIGESWYEVASFEHGSGRHLLALLDEGMLSGRGWPPESGAGARAGQQDTQAFGATFITAPELAALAHADDDPVTLRAWQAFARVYEDAGAAVRVVIWFL
;
A
#
# COMPACT_ATOMS: atom_id res chain seq x y z
N MET A 1 0.09 -18.74 -11.19
CA MET A 1 -0.69 -17.51 -11.42
C MET A 1 0.05 -16.36 -10.77
N SER A 2 0.35 -15.31 -11.54
CA SER A 2 0.79 -14.02 -10.99
C SER A 2 -0.48 -13.21 -10.76
N ALA A 3 -0.71 -12.76 -9.52
CA ALA A 3 -1.81 -11.85 -9.21
C ALA A 3 -1.36 -10.42 -9.52
N LEU A 4 -2.28 -9.59 -10.02
CA LEU A 4 -2.04 -8.16 -10.17
C LEU A 4 -2.08 -7.53 -8.78
N VAL A 5 -1.10 -6.69 -8.48
CA VAL A 5 -1.09 -5.88 -7.26
C VAL A 5 -1.60 -4.50 -7.60
N PHE A 6 -2.54 -4.03 -6.79
CA PHE A 6 -2.92 -2.64 -6.72
C PHE A 6 -2.47 -2.07 -5.38
N ALA A 7 -1.85 -0.91 -5.42
CA ALA A 7 -1.48 -0.17 -4.23
C ALA A 7 -1.87 1.29 -4.38
N ILE A 8 -2.47 1.87 -3.34
CA ILE A 8 -2.80 3.29 -3.27
C ILE A 8 -2.08 3.89 -2.07
N CYS A 9 -1.31 4.95 -2.33
CA CYS A 9 -0.82 5.82 -1.28
C CYS A 9 -1.91 6.80 -0.90
N GLU A 10 -2.27 6.80 0.38
CA GLU A 10 -3.22 7.74 0.95
C GLU A 10 -2.51 8.65 1.94
N ALA A 11 -2.77 9.95 1.83
CA ALA A 11 -2.33 10.96 2.79
C ALA A 11 -3.55 11.53 3.52
N ARG A 12 -3.40 11.76 4.82
CA ARG A 12 -4.42 12.44 5.63
C ARG A 12 -4.28 13.94 5.47
N ILE A 13 -5.28 14.58 4.86
CA ILE A 13 -5.34 16.04 4.66
C ILE A 13 -6.57 16.55 5.42
N GLY A 14 -6.33 17.27 6.51
CA GLY A 14 -7.38 17.59 7.48
C GLY A 14 -7.91 16.30 8.14
N GLU A 15 -9.22 16.08 8.08
CA GLU A 15 -9.86 14.93 8.72
C GLU A 15 -10.00 13.71 7.79
N SER A 16 -9.72 13.87 6.49
CA SER A 16 -10.01 12.88 5.46
C SER A 16 -8.76 12.26 4.85
N TRP A 17 -8.88 11.01 4.40
CA TRP A 17 -7.87 10.31 3.61
C TRP A 17 -8.08 10.56 2.12
N TYR A 18 -7.02 10.99 1.44
CA TYR A 18 -7.01 11.24 0.01
C TYR A 18 -5.99 10.34 -0.67
N GLU A 19 -6.39 9.75 -1.79
CA GLU A 19 -5.44 9.13 -2.71
C GLU A 19 -4.52 10.21 -3.28
N VAL A 20 -3.21 9.95 -3.16
CA VAL A 20 -2.16 10.85 -3.66
C VAL A 20 -1.27 10.18 -4.71
N ALA A 21 -1.29 8.85 -4.77
CA ALA A 21 -0.68 8.07 -5.83
C ALA A 21 -1.33 6.68 -5.91
N SER A 22 -1.40 6.12 -7.11
CA SER A 22 -1.77 4.73 -7.36
C SER A 22 -0.68 4.02 -8.14
N PHE A 23 -0.54 2.73 -7.87
CA PHE A 23 0.50 1.87 -8.41
C PHE A 23 -0.08 0.53 -8.82
N GLU A 24 0.41 0.01 -9.94
CA GLU A 24 0.13 -1.33 -10.42
C GLU A 24 1.44 -2.10 -10.52
N HIS A 25 1.48 -3.33 -9.98
CA HIS A 25 2.68 -4.16 -10.02
C HIS A 25 2.36 -5.60 -10.45
N GLY A 26 3.17 -6.12 -11.37
CA GLY A 26 2.91 -7.40 -12.05
C GLY A 26 3.27 -8.67 -11.28
N SER A 27 3.96 -8.56 -10.14
CA SER A 27 4.40 -9.71 -9.32
C SER A 27 3.81 -9.68 -7.91
N GLY A 28 2.55 -10.06 -7.75
CA GLY A 28 1.91 -10.11 -6.43
C GLY A 28 2.44 -11.17 -5.48
N ARG A 29 3.06 -12.25 -5.99
CA ARG A 29 3.59 -13.31 -5.13
C ARG A 29 4.76 -12.85 -4.28
N HIS A 30 5.70 -12.12 -4.87
CA HIS A 30 6.88 -11.61 -4.16
C HIS A 30 6.47 -10.64 -3.05
N LEU A 31 5.61 -9.68 -3.39
CA LEU A 31 5.11 -8.72 -2.43
C LEU A 31 4.31 -9.39 -1.30
N LEU A 32 3.49 -10.39 -1.61
CA LEU A 32 2.75 -11.13 -0.57
C LEU A 32 3.70 -11.84 0.39
N ALA A 33 4.76 -12.48 -0.11
CA ALA A 33 5.77 -13.12 0.74
C ALA A 33 6.49 -12.11 1.64
N LEU A 34 6.89 -10.95 1.10
CA LEU A 34 7.48 -9.86 1.90
C LEU A 34 6.52 -9.35 2.99
N LEU A 35 5.23 -9.21 2.67
CA LEU A 35 4.21 -8.82 3.63
C LEU A 35 4.00 -9.89 4.71
N ASP A 36 4.00 -11.18 4.35
CA ASP A 36 3.89 -12.29 5.29
C ASP A 36 5.09 -12.36 6.24
N GLU A 37 6.31 -12.21 5.73
CA GLU A 37 7.54 -12.17 6.53
C GLU A 37 7.55 -11.00 7.52
N GLY A 38 7.01 -9.85 7.09
CA GLY A 38 6.82 -8.68 7.96
C GLY A 38 5.64 -8.78 8.93
N MET A 39 4.82 -9.84 8.86
CA MET A 39 3.53 -9.97 9.56
C MET A 39 2.55 -8.82 9.26
N LEU A 40 2.61 -8.30 8.03
CA LEU A 40 1.83 -7.17 7.55
C LEU A 40 0.71 -7.58 6.59
N SER A 41 0.60 -8.86 6.23
CA SER A 41 -0.44 -9.37 5.34
C SER A 41 -1.79 -9.53 6.03
N GLY A 42 -2.87 -9.52 5.23
CA GLY A 42 -4.21 -9.91 5.69
C GLY A 42 -4.84 -9.02 6.77
N ARG A 43 -4.31 -7.81 7.01
CA ARG A 43 -4.87 -6.86 7.99
C ARG A 43 -6.24 -6.30 7.57
N GLY A 44 -6.64 -6.55 6.32
CA GLY A 44 -7.88 -6.05 5.74
C GLY A 44 -7.73 -4.61 5.25
N TRP A 45 -8.88 -4.01 4.95
CA TRP A 45 -8.96 -2.60 4.55
C TRP A 45 -8.79 -1.69 5.77
N PRO A 46 -8.22 -0.48 5.61
CA PRO A 46 -8.18 0.49 6.70
C PRO A 46 -9.59 0.90 7.13
N PRO A 47 -9.79 1.32 8.39
CA PRO A 47 -11.13 1.66 8.92
C PRO A 47 -11.78 2.86 8.22
N GLU A 48 -10.98 3.78 7.68
CA GLU A 48 -11.45 5.00 7.01
C GLU A 48 -10.79 5.17 5.64
N SER A 49 -11.17 4.37 4.65
CA SER A 49 -10.61 4.44 3.29
C SER A 49 -10.88 5.77 2.58
N GLY A 50 -9.89 6.25 1.84
CA GLY A 50 -10.10 7.24 0.79
C GLY A 50 -10.88 6.67 -0.39
N ALA A 51 -11.15 7.50 -1.41
CA ALA A 51 -12.02 7.12 -2.52
C ALA A 51 -11.49 5.90 -3.30
N GLY A 52 -10.20 5.87 -3.64
CA GLY A 52 -9.60 4.78 -4.39
C GLY A 52 -9.56 3.46 -3.62
N ALA A 53 -9.15 3.47 -2.34
CA ALA A 53 -9.18 2.26 -1.51
C ALA A 53 -10.61 1.73 -1.30
N ARG A 54 -11.60 2.63 -1.19
CA ARG A 54 -13.02 2.23 -1.12
C ARG A 54 -13.49 1.58 -2.43
N ALA A 55 -13.03 2.08 -3.58
CA ALA A 55 -13.35 1.46 -4.87
C ALA A 55 -12.76 0.04 -4.97
N GLY A 56 -11.50 -0.14 -4.56
CA GLY A 56 -10.87 -1.46 -4.48
C GLY A 56 -11.61 -2.43 -3.54
N GLN A 57 -12.15 -1.94 -2.42
CA GLN A 57 -12.95 -2.73 -1.49
C GLN A 57 -14.26 -3.25 -2.11
N GLN A 58 -14.82 -2.54 -3.08
CA GLN A 58 -16.05 -2.93 -3.77
C GLN A 58 -15.81 -3.90 -4.93
N ASP A 59 -14.55 -4.15 -5.30
CA ASP A 59 -14.18 -5.11 -6.33
C ASP A 59 -14.35 -6.55 -5.81
N THR A 60 -15.16 -7.34 -6.51
CA THR A 60 -15.45 -8.73 -6.14
C THR A 60 -14.28 -9.67 -6.34
N GLN A 61 -13.27 -9.26 -7.12
CA GLN A 61 -12.04 -10.02 -7.34
C GLN A 61 -10.96 -9.68 -6.32
N ALA A 62 -11.12 -8.60 -5.54
CA ALA A 62 -10.11 -8.19 -4.57
C ALA A 62 -9.96 -9.20 -3.43
N PHE A 63 -8.71 -9.58 -3.16
CA PHE A 63 -8.35 -10.41 -2.02
C PHE A 63 -7.05 -9.92 -1.37
N GLY A 64 -6.73 -10.49 -0.20
CA GLY A 64 -5.46 -10.25 0.49
C GLY A 64 -5.24 -8.79 0.93
N ALA A 65 -6.30 -8.00 1.02
CA ALA A 65 -6.22 -6.59 1.35
C ALA A 65 -5.44 -6.35 2.65
N THR A 66 -4.56 -5.35 2.63
CA THR A 66 -3.84 -4.88 3.80
C THR A 66 -3.52 -3.40 3.64
N PHE A 67 -3.11 -2.75 4.72
CA PHE A 67 -2.57 -1.40 4.66
C PHE A 67 -1.33 -1.33 5.52
N ILE A 68 -0.34 -0.56 5.07
CA ILE A 68 0.94 -0.38 5.75
C ILE A 68 1.23 1.09 5.97
N THR A 69 1.87 1.43 7.09
CA THR A 69 2.34 2.79 7.37
C THR A 69 3.63 3.08 6.60
N ALA A 70 4.04 4.35 6.51
CA ALA A 70 5.29 4.69 5.86
C ALA A 70 6.56 4.13 6.55
N PRO A 71 6.65 4.04 7.90
CA PRO A 71 7.73 3.31 8.56
C PRO A 71 7.76 1.81 8.21
N GLU A 72 6.60 1.16 8.13
CA GLU A 72 6.49 -0.25 7.71
C GLU A 72 6.92 -0.42 6.25
N LEU A 73 6.51 0.48 5.35
CA LEU A 73 6.95 0.50 3.96
C LEU A 73 8.47 0.67 3.84
N ALA A 74 9.06 1.53 4.67
CA ALA A 74 10.51 1.71 4.72
C ALA A 74 11.24 0.42 5.13
N ALA A 75 10.68 -0.31 6.11
CA ALA A 75 11.23 -1.59 6.55
C ALA A 75 11.13 -2.67 5.45
N LEU A 76 9.97 -2.77 4.78
CA LEU A 76 9.80 -3.68 3.63
C LEU A 76 10.77 -3.36 2.50
N ALA A 77 10.91 -2.10 2.12
CA ALA A 77 11.83 -1.66 1.07
C ALA A 77 13.31 -1.91 1.41
N HIS A 78 13.63 -2.10 2.69
CA HIS A 78 14.98 -2.48 3.14
C HIS A 78 15.20 -4.00 3.11
N ALA A 79 14.15 -4.78 3.36
CA ALA A 79 14.17 -6.24 3.34
C ALA A 79 14.02 -6.84 1.93
N ASP A 80 13.51 -6.06 0.97
CA ASP A 80 13.30 -6.49 -0.41
C ASP A 80 14.61 -6.56 -1.22
N ASP A 81 14.85 -7.71 -1.86
CA ASP A 81 15.98 -7.97 -2.75
C ASP A 81 15.91 -7.18 -4.08
N ASP A 82 14.70 -6.73 -4.49
CA ASP A 82 14.49 -5.83 -5.64
C ASP A 82 13.59 -4.63 -5.25
N PRO A 83 14.13 -3.68 -4.47
CA PRO A 83 13.33 -2.69 -3.77
C PRO A 83 12.86 -1.53 -4.67
N VAL A 84 13.04 -1.59 -5.99
CA VAL A 84 12.75 -0.46 -6.91
C VAL A 84 11.30 0.00 -6.76
N THR A 85 10.36 -0.94 -6.72
CA THR A 85 8.92 -0.64 -6.60
C THR A 85 8.60 -0.04 -5.23
N LEU A 86 9.05 -0.67 -4.14
CA LEU A 86 8.77 -0.21 -2.79
C LEU A 86 9.44 1.14 -2.47
N ARG A 87 10.64 1.40 -3.02
CA ARG A 87 11.31 2.69 -2.92
C ARG A 87 10.57 3.79 -3.68
N ALA A 88 9.95 3.47 -4.82
CA ALA A 88 9.11 4.43 -5.52
C ALA A 88 7.89 4.81 -4.65
N TRP A 89 7.21 3.83 -4.06
CA TRP A 89 6.10 4.09 -3.14
C TRP A 89 6.53 4.91 -1.93
N GLN A 90 7.70 4.57 -1.35
CA GLN A 90 8.28 5.29 -0.22
C GLN A 90 8.60 6.74 -0.58
N ALA A 91 9.13 7.00 -1.78
CA ALA A 91 9.43 8.36 -2.23
C ALA A 91 8.16 9.22 -2.30
N PHE A 92 7.06 8.68 -2.83
CA PHE A 92 5.76 9.37 -2.82
C PHE A 92 5.24 9.59 -1.41
N ALA A 93 5.32 8.59 -0.54
CA ALA A 93 4.87 8.71 0.84
C ALA A 93 5.63 9.82 1.59
N ARG A 94 6.96 9.89 1.41
CA ARG A 94 7.82 10.90 2.05
C ARG A 94 7.44 12.34 1.71
N VAL A 95 7.02 12.62 0.47
CA VAL A 95 6.60 13.98 0.08
C VAL A 95 5.48 14.51 0.99
N TYR A 96 4.55 13.63 1.40
CA TYR A 96 3.44 14.00 2.26
C TYR A 96 3.79 13.91 3.75
N GLU A 97 4.62 12.95 4.17
CA GLU A 97 5.13 12.89 5.54
C GLU A 97 5.97 14.12 5.90
N ASP A 98 6.84 14.57 5.00
CA ASP A 98 7.67 15.77 5.17
C ASP A 98 6.81 17.04 5.27
N ALA A 99 5.61 17.02 4.70
CA ALA A 99 4.58 18.06 4.83
C ALA A 99 3.73 17.93 6.11
N GLY A 100 4.00 16.93 6.96
CA GLY A 100 3.31 16.70 8.22
C GLY A 100 2.03 15.86 8.13
N ALA A 101 1.73 15.26 6.98
CA ALA A 101 0.58 14.38 6.81
C ALA A 101 0.86 12.96 7.31
N ALA A 102 -0.14 12.31 7.90
CA ALA A 102 -0.08 10.87 8.11
C ALA A 102 -0.26 10.16 6.76
N VAL A 103 0.57 9.15 6.48
CA VAL A 103 0.55 8.43 5.21
C VAL A 103 0.42 6.92 5.43
N ARG A 104 -0.32 6.27 4.55
CA ARG A 104 -0.39 4.80 4.45
C ARG A 104 -0.44 4.35 3.01
N VAL A 105 -0.05 3.11 2.76
CA VAL A 105 -0.25 2.44 1.48
C VAL A 105 -1.24 1.31 1.67
N VAL A 106 -2.35 1.35 0.95
CA VAL A 106 -3.37 0.30 0.93
C VAL A 106 -3.09 -0.61 -0.25
N ILE A 107 -3.02 -1.91 -0.03
CA ILE A 107 -2.58 -2.91 -1.00
C ILE A 107 -3.67 -3.99 -1.12
N TRP A 108 -4.01 -4.40 -2.34
CA TRP A 108 -4.86 -5.56 -2.59
C TRP A 108 -4.46 -6.26 -3.89
N PHE A 109 -4.99 -7.46 -4.10
CA PHE A 109 -4.62 -8.34 -5.19
C PHE A 109 -5.86 -8.72 -6.01
N LEU A 110 -5.71 -8.82 -7.34
CA LEU A 110 -6.69 -9.34 -8.30
C LEU A 110 -6.15 -10.60 -9.02
#